data_AF-A0AAD5JUC8-F1
#
_entry.id   AF-A0AAD5JUC8-F1
#
_cell.length_a   1.000
_cell.length_b   1.000
_cell.length_c   1.000
_cell.angle_alpha   90.00
_cell.angle_beta   90.00
_cell.angle_gamma   90.00
#
_symmetry.space_group_name_H-M   'P 1'
#
loop_
_entity.id
_entity.type
_entity.pdbx_description
1 polymer ?
#
loop_
_entity_poly.entity_id
_entity_poly.type
_entity_poly.pdbx_seq_one_letter_code
_entity_poly.pdbx_strand_id
1 'polypeptide(L)'
;MIYYYGGITTLSTDLPTSVSSFLMLDTETWKWMMPAQIDQVETKPIKQYGISAGVLYEKYLLVAFGQTAFEWSTAIDVLQLPDSSNCTENFKWISKITTISGEGVNGASTSIIKDAGDIVGISIGCTIFLILILLIWRYCWYDGVIVNKIRAIGNDFCIWNPRMGEPLWTEYSHLVAKCLLFGVFISYVIYSIMLVLNSSVSPLTITTPVDQVLFPDIRFCIDDDPQSSSYIACQSDTLTFDDCFNLGFLERANMSKHYPFFVDSTTEQTSYWLFTPSEEFRVSKKLHSSVGRIKFIIYLAEHEENIDISNQTTLGSHQVKKNINVELLPHGKNPNLIVFKDIDQPSLSPQELYTWINNDWSDLQSENKYTITYPSISSISYQHQTHRYITDNGWNNIGFAQIYNDSLQLTTSLHTTNQMIRDDLYTFIDIYPAENMVDIILQDKKMYTFVTVIGFIGGLLSLLVALDSILFGFRPRSP
;
A
#
# COMPACT_ATOMS: atom_id res chain seq x y z
N MET A 1 21.26 -18.01 26.51
CA MET A 1 20.09 -17.18 26.89
C MET A 1 18.82 -17.94 26.55
N ILE A 2 17.88 -18.04 27.49
CA ILE A 2 16.55 -18.60 27.26
C ILE A 2 15.53 -17.48 27.45
N TYR A 3 14.64 -17.31 26.47
CA TYR A 3 13.61 -16.28 26.47
C TYR A 3 12.28 -16.86 26.92
N TYR A 4 11.60 -16.17 27.82
CA TYR A 4 10.27 -16.50 28.32
C TYR A 4 9.35 -15.34 28.00
N TYR A 5 8.22 -15.64 27.37
CA TYR A 5 7.19 -14.68 27.04
C TYR A 5 5.83 -15.31 27.29
N GLY A 6 4.87 -14.54 27.77
CA GLY A 6 3.49 -15.03 27.92
C GLY A 6 3.30 -15.95 29.14
N GLY A 7 2.06 -16.43 29.32
CA GLY A 7 1.73 -17.45 30.32
C GLY A 7 0.38 -17.26 31.00
N ILE A 8 0.09 -18.16 31.94
CA ILE A 8 -1.12 -18.11 32.78
C ILE A 8 -0.67 -18.02 34.24
N THR A 9 -1.30 -17.12 35.01
CA THR A 9 -1.15 -17.11 36.46
C THR A 9 -2.39 -17.71 37.12
N THR A 10 -2.20 -18.79 37.89
CA THR A 10 -3.26 -19.50 38.64
C THR A 10 -3.10 -19.32 40.15
N LEU A 11 -2.90 -18.08 40.60
CA LEU A 11 -2.60 -17.77 42.02
C LEU A 11 -3.83 -17.46 42.88
N SER A 12 -5.03 -17.33 42.28
CA SER A 12 -6.30 -17.30 43.01
C SER A 12 -7.30 -18.27 42.38
N THR A 13 -8.35 -18.62 43.13
CA THR A 13 -9.47 -19.49 42.73
C THR A 13 -10.35 -18.94 41.60
N ASP A 14 -9.94 -17.85 40.95
CA ASP A 14 -10.66 -17.20 39.86
C ASP A 14 -10.10 -17.62 38.49
N LEU A 15 -10.82 -17.25 37.42
CA LEU A 15 -10.48 -17.63 36.05
C LEU A 15 -8.99 -17.34 35.72
N PRO A 16 -8.32 -18.23 34.97
CA PRO A 16 -6.92 -18.05 34.59
C PRO A 16 -6.70 -16.73 33.84
N THR A 17 -5.87 -15.86 34.40
CA THR A 17 -5.49 -14.59 33.77
C THR A 17 -4.23 -14.76 32.93
N SER A 18 -4.30 -14.37 31.65
CA SER A 18 -3.14 -14.38 30.75
C SER A 18 -2.20 -13.22 31.08
N VAL A 19 -0.90 -13.45 30.95
CA VAL A 19 0.15 -12.45 31.28
C VAL A 19 1.04 -12.24 30.06
N SER A 20 1.38 -10.98 29.76
CA SER A 20 2.25 -10.60 28.63
C SER A 20 3.69 -10.27 29.04
N SER A 21 4.17 -10.87 30.14
CA SER A 21 5.48 -10.56 30.72
C SER A 21 6.60 -11.21 29.90
N PHE A 22 7.72 -10.50 29.77
CA PHE A 22 8.93 -10.98 29.12
C PHE A 22 10.07 -11.13 30.13
N LEU A 23 10.70 -12.30 30.16
CA LEU A 23 11.77 -12.67 31.07
C LEU A 23 12.88 -13.37 30.30
N MET A 24 14.12 -13.20 30.76
CA MET A 24 15.28 -13.87 30.17
C MET A 24 16.04 -14.61 31.26
N LEU A 25 16.49 -15.82 30.94
CA LEU A 25 17.39 -16.59 31.79
C LEU A 25 18.76 -16.65 31.14
N ASP A 26 19.76 -16.08 31.80
CA ASP A 26 21.14 -16.30 31.44
C ASP A 26 21.57 -17.70 31.88
N THR A 27 21.99 -18.50 30.91
CA THR A 27 22.41 -19.90 31.12
C THR A 27 23.84 -20.01 31.64
N GLU A 28 24.62 -18.94 31.58
CA GLU A 28 25.98 -18.90 32.15
C GLU A 28 25.93 -18.57 33.65
N THR A 29 25.13 -17.57 34.04
CA THR A 29 25.01 -17.15 35.44
C THR A 29 23.81 -17.74 36.18
N TRP A 30 22.88 -18.40 35.48
CA TRP A 30 21.62 -18.93 36.01
C TRP A 30 20.76 -17.87 36.73
N LYS A 31 20.85 -16.62 36.28
CA LYS A 31 20.08 -15.51 36.83
C LYS A 31 18.97 -15.09 35.89
N TRP A 32 17.79 -14.88 36.46
CA TRP A 32 16.69 -14.22 35.78
C TRP A 32 17.02 -12.75 35.60
N MET A 33 16.79 -12.27 34.39
CA MET A 33 16.98 -10.89 34.00
C MET A 33 15.67 -10.38 33.41
N MET A 34 15.23 -9.23 33.91
CA MET A 34 14.17 -8.44 33.31
C MET A 34 14.83 -7.37 32.44
N PRO A 35 14.34 -7.13 31.22
CA PRO A 35 14.82 -6.00 30.42
C PRO A 35 14.56 -4.69 31.19
N ALA A 36 15.52 -3.77 31.18
CA ALA A 36 15.39 -2.49 31.86
C ALA A 36 14.27 -1.62 31.26
N GLN A 37 14.07 -1.71 29.94
CA GLN A 37 13.03 -1.01 29.20
C GLN A 37 12.68 -1.78 27.92
N ILE A 38 11.38 -1.97 27.66
CA ILE A 38 10.87 -2.44 26.38
C ILE A 38 10.16 -1.24 25.75
N ASP A 39 10.75 -0.67 24.69
CA ASP A 39 10.17 0.47 24.00
C ASP A 39 8.92 0.02 23.23
N GLN A 40 7.76 0.57 23.62
CA GLN A 40 6.46 0.34 22.98
C GLN A 40 6.28 1.33 21.85
N VAL A 41 7.02 1.16 20.75
CA VAL A 41 6.99 2.16 19.69
C VAL A 41 5.83 1.96 18.73
N GLU A 42 5.33 0.73 18.57
CA GLU A 42 4.34 0.47 17.50
C GLU A 42 3.25 -0.57 17.85
N THR A 43 3.57 -1.67 18.54
CA THR A 43 2.56 -2.69 18.90
C THR A 43 2.93 -3.36 20.22
N LYS A 44 1.99 -3.45 21.17
CA LYS A 44 2.13 -4.29 22.35
C LYS A 44 1.39 -5.60 22.07
N PRO A 45 2.04 -6.77 22.20
CA PRO A 45 1.35 -8.02 21.95
C PRO A 45 0.23 -8.24 22.97
N ILE A 46 -0.84 -8.90 22.53
CA ILE A 46 -1.98 -9.26 23.36
C ILE A 46 -1.53 -10.18 24.51
N LYS A 47 -2.19 -10.10 25.68
CA LYS A 47 -1.98 -11.06 26.78
C LYS A 47 -2.50 -12.45 26.35
N GLN A 48 -1.59 -13.35 25.99
CA GLN A 48 -1.93 -14.69 25.48
C GLN A 48 -1.06 -15.80 26.13
N TYR A 49 -1.58 -17.02 26.15
CA TYR A 49 -0.89 -18.23 26.61
C TYR A 49 -0.91 -19.31 25.52
N GLY A 50 -0.15 -20.39 25.69
CA GLY A 50 -0.07 -21.44 24.66
C GLY A 50 0.57 -20.97 23.35
N ILE A 51 1.44 -19.98 23.44
CA ILE A 51 2.13 -19.36 22.30
C ILE A 51 3.22 -20.27 21.73
N SER A 52 3.54 -20.07 20.45
CA SER A 52 4.78 -20.55 19.85
C SER A 52 5.77 -19.39 19.75
N ALA A 53 7.04 -19.62 20.07
CA ALA A 53 8.06 -18.59 19.95
C ALA A 53 9.32 -19.16 19.31
N GLY A 54 9.99 -18.35 18.50
CA GLY A 54 11.22 -18.73 17.80
C GLY A 54 12.13 -17.53 17.59
N VAL A 55 13.44 -17.76 17.64
CA VAL A 55 14.43 -16.71 17.35
C VAL A 55 14.83 -16.80 15.88
N LEU A 56 14.71 -15.70 15.16
CA LEU A 56 15.06 -15.52 13.76
C LEU A 56 16.31 -14.64 13.64
N TYR A 57 17.32 -15.14 12.90
CA TYR A 57 18.59 -14.45 12.64
C TYR A 57 19.32 -13.95 13.90
N GLU A 58 19.13 -14.60 15.05
CA GLU A 58 19.71 -14.22 16.35
C GLU A 58 19.37 -12.78 16.81
N LYS A 59 18.50 -12.09 16.08
CA LYS A 59 18.19 -10.67 16.24
C LYS A 59 16.71 -10.39 16.45
N TYR A 60 15.83 -11.31 16.07
CA TYR A 60 14.38 -11.13 16.21
C TYR A 60 13.78 -12.31 16.95
N LEU A 61 13.08 -12.06 18.05
CA LEU A 61 12.22 -13.06 18.69
C LEU A 61 10.82 -12.93 18.09
N LEU A 62 10.39 -13.95 17.37
CA LEU A 62 9.04 -14.09 16.86
C LEU A 62 8.19 -14.78 17.93
N VAL A 63 7.04 -14.17 18.25
CA VAL A 63 6.00 -14.77 19.06
C VAL A 63 4.78 -14.91 18.17
N ALA A 64 4.29 -16.14 18.00
CA ALA A 64 3.22 -16.45 17.07
C ALA A 64 2.20 -17.38 17.70
N PHE A 65 0.95 -17.15 17.33
CA PHE A 65 -0.20 -17.92 17.79
C PHE A 65 -0.41 -17.84 19.32
N GLY A 66 -1.54 -18.35 19.78
CA GLY A 66 -1.79 -18.51 21.20
C GLY A 66 -3.28 -18.59 21.48
N GLN A 67 -3.61 -18.47 22.75
CA GLN A 67 -4.96 -18.42 23.24
C GLN A 67 -5.09 -17.28 24.26
N THR A 68 -6.16 -16.52 24.16
CA THR A 68 -6.62 -15.62 25.23
C THR A 68 -7.62 -16.38 26.10
N ALA A 69 -8.22 -15.73 27.11
CA ALA A 69 -9.21 -16.38 27.96
C ALA A 69 -10.45 -16.89 27.18
N PHE A 70 -10.69 -16.39 25.97
CA PHE A 70 -11.93 -16.67 25.22
C PHE A 70 -11.68 -17.22 23.81
N GLU A 71 -10.53 -16.94 23.17
CA GLU A 71 -10.31 -17.30 21.75
C GLU A 71 -8.87 -17.63 21.39
N TRP A 72 -8.67 -18.25 20.22
CA TRP A 72 -7.36 -18.54 19.66
C TRP A 72 -6.86 -17.35 18.85
N SER A 73 -5.65 -16.88 19.19
CA SER A 73 -4.96 -15.81 18.47
C SER A 73 -4.11 -16.42 17.35
N THR A 74 -4.16 -15.80 16.17
CA THR A 74 -3.25 -16.09 15.04
C THR A 74 -2.25 -14.95 14.83
N ALA A 75 -2.15 -14.01 15.77
CA ALA A 75 -1.23 -12.88 15.68
C ALA A 75 0.23 -13.37 15.69
N ILE A 76 1.08 -12.62 14.98
CA ILE A 76 2.53 -12.82 14.95
C ILE A 76 3.16 -11.48 15.32
N ASP A 77 3.83 -11.47 16.46
CA ASP A 77 4.49 -10.30 17.02
C ASP A 77 6.01 -10.50 16.96
N VAL A 78 6.74 -9.42 16.65
CA VAL A 78 8.20 -9.46 16.47
C VAL A 78 8.87 -8.54 17.47
N LEU A 79 9.71 -9.11 18.33
CA LEU A 79 10.56 -8.38 19.26
C LEU A 79 11.99 -8.33 18.72
N GLN A 80 12.51 -7.13 18.48
CA GLN A 80 13.91 -6.92 18.14
C GLN A 80 14.77 -7.07 19.41
N LEU A 81 15.75 -7.97 19.33
CA LEU A 81 16.78 -8.20 20.33
C LEU A 81 17.94 -7.21 20.11
N PRO A 82 18.60 -6.74 21.19
CA PRO A 82 19.76 -5.87 21.08
C PRO A 82 20.95 -6.59 20.43
N ASP A 83 21.80 -5.82 19.73
CA ASP A 83 22.98 -6.36 19.02
C ASP A 83 24.11 -6.76 20.00
N SER A 84 24.06 -6.28 21.26
CA SER A 84 24.99 -6.70 22.31
C SER A 84 24.32 -7.61 23.35
N SER A 85 25.08 -8.55 23.90
CA SER A 85 24.64 -9.45 24.98
C SER A 85 24.40 -8.74 26.32
N ASN A 86 24.61 -7.42 26.40
CA ASN A 86 24.38 -6.64 27.59
C ASN A 86 22.90 -6.24 27.67
N CYS A 87 22.25 -6.67 28.75
CA CYS A 87 20.81 -6.47 29.01
C CYS A 87 20.41 -5.01 29.32
N THR A 88 21.27 -4.05 29.02
CA THR A 88 21.09 -2.61 29.24
C THR A 88 20.64 -1.86 27.98
N GLU A 89 20.59 -2.53 26.83
CA GLU A 89 20.06 -1.96 25.58
C GLU A 89 18.55 -2.20 25.43
N ASN A 90 17.91 -1.35 24.62
CA ASN A 90 16.45 -1.29 24.51
C ASN A 90 15.92 -2.42 23.62
N PHE A 91 14.99 -3.19 24.18
CA PHE A 91 14.18 -4.13 23.41
C PHE A 91 13.06 -3.36 22.72
N LYS A 92 12.76 -3.66 21.46
CA LYS A 92 11.76 -2.93 20.68
C LYS A 92 10.80 -3.87 19.96
N TRP A 93 9.50 -3.71 20.17
CA TRP A 93 8.49 -4.37 19.33
C TRP A 93 8.43 -3.68 17.96
N ILE A 94 8.47 -4.46 16.89
CA ILE A 94 8.46 -3.97 15.51
C ILE A 94 7.30 -4.59 14.72
N SER A 95 6.68 -3.76 13.87
CA SER A 95 5.57 -4.18 13.00
C SER A 95 6.05 -4.82 11.68
N LYS A 96 7.25 -4.47 11.21
CA LYS A 96 7.83 -4.95 9.93
C LYS A 96 9.34 -5.12 10.01
N ILE A 97 9.85 -6.25 9.49
CA ILE A 97 11.29 -6.49 9.30
C ILE A 97 11.70 -5.83 7.97
N THR A 98 12.16 -4.58 8.01
CA THR A 98 12.47 -3.80 6.79
C THR A 98 13.89 -4.01 6.25
N THR A 99 14.79 -4.58 7.06
CA THR A 99 16.18 -4.84 6.68
C THR A 99 16.53 -6.31 6.90
N ILE A 100 16.13 -7.16 5.95
CA ILE A 100 16.84 -8.41 5.71
C ILE A 100 18.04 -8.02 4.86
N SER A 101 19.16 -7.67 5.50
CA SER A 101 20.46 -7.59 4.81
C SER A 101 20.78 -9.00 4.31
N GLY A 102 20.34 -9.27 3.08
CA GLY A 102 20.36 -10.58 2.45
C GLY A 102 21.77 -10.97 2.02
N GLU A 103 22.47 -11.69 2.88
CA GLU A 103 23.42 -12.71 2.45
C GLU A 103 22.77 -14.07 2.77
N GLY A 104 22.12 -14.69 1.79
CA GLY A 104 21.73 -16.10 1.97
C GLY A 104 20.48 -16.65 1.28
N VAL A 105 19.84 -15.95 0.35
CA VAL A 105 18.72 -16.56 -0.41
C VAL A 105 18.99 -16.50 -1.91
N ASN A 106 19.85 -17.42 -2.37
CA ASN A 106 19.92 -17.81 -3.78
C ASN A 106 18.69 -18.66 -4.13
N GLY A 107 17.54 -18.00 -4.22
CA GLY A 107 16.33 -18.56 -4.81
C GLY A 107 16.45 -18.50 -6.33
N ALA A 108 16.61 -19.65 -6.95
CA ALA A 108 16.58 -19.82 -8.40
C ALA A 108 15.23 -19.36 -8.97
N SER A 109 15.15 -18.11 -9.41
CA SER A 109 14.09 -17.63 -10.29
C SER A 109 14.61 -17.65 -11.72
N THR A 110 14.12 -18.62 -12.50
CA THR A 110 14.24 -18.72 -13.96
C THR A 110 13.60 -17.50 -14.62
N SER A 111 14.35 -16.41 -14.74
CA SER A 111 14.05 -15.30 -15.65
C SER A 111 15.13 -15.27 -16.72
N ILE A 112 14.82 -15.86 -17.88
CA ILE A 112 15.76 -16.05 -19.00
C ILE A 112 16.21 -14.73 -19.66
N ILE A 113 15.69 -13.57 -19.23
CA ILE A 113 16.06 -12.28 -19.80
C ILE A 113 16.06 -11.26 -18.67
N LYS A 114 17.21 -11.03 -18.01
CA LYS A 114 17.32 -9.95 -17.02
C LYS A 114 18.43 -8.93 -17.26
N ASP A 115 19.37 -9.19 -18.16
CA ASP A 115 20.42 -8.20 -18.40
C ASP A 115 20.29 -7.59 -19.79
N ALA A 116 20.34 -6.25 -19.85
CA ALA A 116 20.50 -5.50 -21.10
C ALA A 116 21.70 -6.01 -21.92
N GLY A 117 22.67 -6.66 -21.26
CA GLY A 117 23.81 -7.35 -21.87
C GLY A 117 23.43 -8.52 -22.78
N ASP A 118 22.38 -9.30 -22.46
CA ASP A 118 21.95 -10.44 -23.28
C ASP A 118 21.32 -9.97 -24.60
N ILE A 119 20.58 -8.86 -24.54
CA ILE A 119 19.96 -8.24 -25.73
C ILE A 119 21.04 -7.67 -26.65
N VAL A 120 22.04 -6.99 -26.08
CA VAL A 120 23.20 -6.50 -26.84
C VAL A 120 23.97 -7.68 -27.45
N GLY A 121 24.16 -8.76 -26.69
CA GLY A 121 24.83 -9.99 -27.13
C GLY A 121 24.13 -10.67 -28.31
N ILE A 122 22.79 -10.77 -28.28
CA ILE A 122 22.01 -11.32 -29.41
C ILE A 122 22.11 -10.40 -30.63
N SER A 123 22.08 -9.07 -30.45
CA SER A 123 22.19 -8.12 -31.57
C SER A 123 23.56 -8.18 -32.26
N ILE A 124 24.63 -8.30 -31.47
CA ILE A 124 26.02 -8.43 -31.94
C ILE A 124 26.22 -9.81 -32.58
N GLY A 125 25.65 -10.86 -31.99
CA GLY A 125 25.67 -12.22 -32.53
C GLY A 125 25.01 -12.30 -33.91
N CYS A 126 23.84 -11.68 -34.08
CA CYS A 126 23.16 -11.59 -35.38
C CYS A 126 23.96 -10.79 -36.42
N THR A 127 24.64 -9.71 -36.02
CA THR A 127 25.50 -8.93 -36.94
C THR A 127 26.74 -9.72 -37.35
N ILE A 128 27.41 -10.40 -36.40
CA ILE A 128 28.57 -11.25 -36.69
C ILE A 128 28.17 -12.44 -37.57
N PHE A 129 27.00 -13.05 -37.33
CA PHE A 129 26.47 -14.14 -38.15
C PHE A 129 26.16 -13.68 -39.58
N LEU A 130 25.59 -12.48 -39.76
CA LEU A 130 25.41 -11.86 -41.08
C LEU A 130 26.75 -11.60 -41.78
N ILE A 131 27.77 -11.12 -41.05
CA ILE A 131 29.12 -10.92 -41.59
C ILE A 131 29.75 -12.27 -41.99
N LEU A 132 29.59 -13.32 -41.18
CA LEU A 132 30.05 -14.67 -41.49
C LEU A 132 29.35 -15.25 -42.72
N ILE A 133 28.05 -15.05 -42.86
CA ILE A 133 27.31 -15.41 -44.09
C ILE A 133 27.91 -14.67 -45.29
N LEU A 134 28.19 -13.37 -45.17
CA LEU A 134 28.82 -12.60 -46.25
C LEU A 134 30.23 -13.08 -46.60
N LEU A 135 31.01 -13.53 -45.60
CA LEU A 135 32.35 -14.09 -45.80
C LEU A 135 32.33 -15.49 -46.43
N ILE A 136 31.45 -16.38 -45.95
CA ILE A 136 31.21 -17.70 -46.54
C ILE A 136 30.71 -17.53 -47.98
N TRP A 137 29.83 -16.57 -48.21
CA TRP A 137 29.34 -16.22 -49.55
C TRP A 137 30.47 -15.73 -50.45
N ARG A 138 31.37 -14.87 -49.96
CA ARG A 138 32.57 -14.42 -50.71
C ARG A 138 33.48 -15.59 -51.07
N TYR A 139 33.64 -16.57 -50.18
CA TYR A 139 34.42 -17.78 -50.42
C TYR A 139 33.76 -18.68 -51.48
N CYS A 140 32.45 -18.92 -51.37
CA CYS A 140 31.66 -19.67 -52.34
C CYS A 140 31.54 -18.99 -53.72
N TRP A 141 31.81 -17.68 -53.81
CA TRP A 141 31.82 -16.92 -55.05
C TRP A 141 33.05 -17.21 -55.92
N TYR A 142 34.18 -17.58 -55.30
CA TYR A 142 35.42 -17.91 -55.99
C TYR A 142 35.25 -19.15 -56.91
N ASP A 143 34.31 -20.04 -56.57
CA ASP A 143 34.02 -21.26 -57.34
C ASP A 143 32.98 -21.08 -58.47
N GLY A 144 32.41 -19.89 -58.67
CA GLY A 144 31.60 -19.52 -59.86
C GLY A 144 30.26 -20.25 -60.09
N VAL A 145 30.09 -21.47 -59.58
CA VAL A 145 28.93 -22.35 -59.82
C VAL A 145 27.70 -21.94 -59.00
N ILE A 146 27.93 -21.39 -57.80
CA ILE A 146 26.86 -20.96 -56.89
C ILE A 146 26.24 -19.63 -57.35
N VAL A 147 27.04 -18.77 -58.00
CA VAL A 147 26.63 -17.45 -58.50
C VAL A 147 25.48 -17.53 -59.49
N ASN A 148 25.52 -18.50 -60.40
CA ASN A 148 24.47 -18.69 -61.41
C ASN A 148 23.17 -19.24 -60.79
N LYS A 149 23.24 -20.03 -59.72
CA LYS A 149 22.06 -20.55 -59.02
C LYS A 149 21.40 -19.47 -58.14
N ILE A 150 22.19 -18.63 -57.49
CA ILE A 150 21.66 -17.53 -56.69
C ILE A 150 21.08 -16.43 -57.56
N ARG A 151 21.66 -16.16 -58.74
CA ARG A 151 21.08 -15.21 -59.71
C ARG A 151 19.70 -15.64 -60.21
N ALA A 152 19.44 -16.95 -60.27
CA ALA A 152 18.11 -17.49 -60.57
C ALA A 152 17.14 -17.27 -59.39
N ILE A 153 17.55 -17.59 -58.15
CA ILE A 153 16.71 -17.46 -56.95
C ILE A 153 16.42 -15.99 -56.59
N GLY A 154 17.40 -15.09 -56.79
CA GLY A 154 17.28 -13.66 -56.53
C GLY A 154 16.42 -12.91 -57.53
N ASN A 155 16.23 -13.44 -58.75
CA ASN A 155 15.26 -12.88 -59.70
C ASN A 155 13.80 -13.23 -59.33
N ASP A 156 13.59 -14.37 -58.65
CA ASP A 156 12.25 -14.81 -58.24
C ASP A 156 11.78 -14.12 -56.94
N PHE A 157 12.69 -13.85 -56.01
CA PHE A 157 12.40 -13.02 -54.84
C PHE A 157 12.73 -11.56 -55.16
N CYS A 158 11.72 -10.67 -55.17
CA CYS A 158 11.81 -9.22 -55.45
C CYS A 158 12.89 -8.41 -54.66
N ILE A 159 13.70 -9.07 -53.85
CA ILE A 159 14.82 -8.56 -53.06
C ILE A 159 15.98 -8.09 -53.97
N TRP A 160 16.21 -8.73 -55.12
CA TRP A 160 17.31 -8.37 -56.02
C TRP A 160 16.78 -7.85 -57.36
N ASN A 161 16.89 -6.54 -57.57
CA ASN A 161 16.60 -5.91 -58.85
C ASN A 161 17.84 -5.18 -59.34
N PRO A 162 18.67 -5.82 -60.18
CA PRO A 162 19.93 -5.24 -60.62
C PRO A 162 19.64 -3.98 -61.45
N ARG A 163 20.31 -2.89 -61.08
CA ARG A 163 20.31 -1.62 -61.78
C ARG A 163 21.22 -1.75 -63.01
N MET A 164 20.63 -1.70 -64.20
CA MET A 164 21.41 -1.72 -65.44
C MET A 164 22.36 -0.51 -65.50
N GLY A 165 23.66 -0.78 -65.67
CA GLY A 165 24.69 0.24 -65.90
C GLY A 165 25.49 0.70 -64.68
N GLU A 166 25.17 0.21 -63.48
CA GLU A 166 25.99 0.45 -62.29
C GLU A 166 27.12 -0.60 -62.17
N PRO A 167 28.30 -0.23 -61.67
CA PRO A 167 29.36 -1.21 -61.43
C PRO A 167 28.92 -2.17 -60.33
N LEU A 168 29.21 -3.47 -60.50
CA LEU A 168 28.75 -4.52 -59.57
C LEU A 168 29.01 -4.21 -58.10
N TRP A 169 30.10 -3.52 -57.75
CA TRP A 169 30.43 -3.17 -56.37
C TRP A 169 29.42 -2.23 -55.71
N THR A 170 28.76 -1.31 -56.45
CA THR A 170 27.71 -0.44 -55.89
C THR A 170 26.40 -1.19 -55.66
N GLU A 171 26.09 -2.17 -56.51
CA GLU A 171 24.93 -3.03 -56.27
C GLU A 171 25.10 -3.89 -55.02
N TYR A 172 26.29 -4.46 -54.83
CA TYR A 172 26.58 -5.28 -53.66
C TYR A 172 26.61 -4.45 -52.37
N SER A 173 27.17 -3.24 -52.39
CA SER A 173 27.16 -2.38 -51.19
C SER A 173 25.75 -1.96 -50.80
N HIS A 174 24.87 -1.72 -51.77
CA HIS A 174 23.46 -1.43 -51.56
C HIS A 174 22.68 -2.63 -50.99
N LEU A 175 22.91 -3.85 -51.48
CA LEU A 175 22.29 -5.04 -50.89
C LEU A 175 22.75 -5.26 -49.44
N VAL A 176 24.06 -5.15 -49.18
CA VAL A 176 24.60 -5.32 -47.82
C VAL A 176 24.02 -4.27 -46.87
N ALA A 177 23.94 -3.02 -47.29
CA ALA A 177 23.31 -1.96 -46.51
C ALA A 177 21.83 -2.26 -46.23
N LYS A 178 21.06 -2.71 -47.22
CA LYS A 178 19.66 -3.11 -47.03
C LYS A 178 19.49 -4.26 -46.05
N CYS A 179 20.32 -5.30 -46.15
CA CYS A 179 20.30 -6.41 -45.20
C CYS A 179 20.63 -5.95 -43.77
N LEU A 180 21.60 -5.05 -43.61
CA LEU A 180 21.96 -4.49 -42.30
C LEU A 180 20.83 -3.62 -41.74
N LEU A 181 20.28 -2.68 -42.52
CA LEU A 181 19.19 -1.81 -42.09
C LEU A 181 17.93 -2.61 -41.77
N PHE A 182 17.62 -3.65 -42.54
CA PHE A 182 16.50 -4.55 -42.28
C PHE A 182 16.72 -5.39 -41.02
N GLY A 183 17.95 -5.87 -40.78
CA GLY A 183 18.31 -6.57 -39.54
C GLY A 183 18.14 -5.69 -38.30
N VAL A 184 18.59 -4.44 -38.37
CA VAL A 184 18.39 -3.42 -37.31
C VAL A 184 16.91 -3.13 -37.11
N PHE A 185 16.12 -3.05 -38.18
CA PHE A 185 14.68 -2.85 -38.09
C PHE A 185 13.99 -4.01 -37.36
N ILE A 186 14.28 -5.27 -37.74
CA ILE A 186 13.68 -6.45 -37.09
C ILE A 186 14.07 -6.51 -35.60
N SER A 187 15.34 -6.30 -35.26
CA SER A 187 15.78 -6.35 -33.86
C SER A 187 15.08 -5.27 -33.02
N TYR A 188 14.89 -4.08 -33.58
CA TYR A 188 14.13 -3.01 -32.95
C TYR A 188 12.65 -3.35 -32.75
N VAL A 189 12.00 -3.97 -33.74
CA VAL A 189 10.60 -4.40 -33.63
C VAL A 189 10.45 -5.44 -32.50
N ILE A 190 11.34 -6.44 -32.44
CA ILE A 190 11.32 -7.45 -31.38
C ILE A 190 11.53 -6.78 -30.00
N TYR A 191 12.51 -5.89 -29.90
CA TYR A 191 12.77 -5.13 -28.67
C TYR A 191 11.54 -4.33 -28.22
N SER A 192 10.89 -3.63 -29.17
CA SER A 192 9.74 -2.79 -28.85
C SER A 192 8.52 -3.59 -28.40
N ILE A 193 8.30 -4.78 -28.98
CA ILE A 193 7.24 -5.70 -28.52
C ILE A 193 7.55 -6.16 -27.09
N MET A 194 8.78 -6.57 -26.80
CA MET A 194 9.19 -6.98 -25.45
C MET A 194 9.07 -5.85 -24.43
N LEU A 195 9.36 -4.61 -24.84
CA LEU A 195 9.23 -3.43 -24.00
C LEU A 195 7.77 -3.18 -23.58
N VAL A 196 6.80 -3.43 -24.47
CA VAL A 196 5.36 -3.29 -24.16
C VAL A 196 4.90 -4.40 -23.21
N LEU A 197 5.32 -5.64 -23.47
CA LEU A 197 4.94 -6.79 -22.63
C LEU A 197 5.47 -6.63 -21.19
N ASN A 198 6.71 -6.17 -21.05
CA ASN A 198 7.38 -5.99 -19.76
C ASN A 198 7.29 -4.55 -19.21
N SER A 199 6.39 -3.72 -19.76
CA SER A 199 6.25 -2.33 -19.30
C SER A 199 5.82 -2.27 -17.84
N SER A 200 6.50 -1.43 -17.06
CA SER A 200 6.04 -1.04 -15.73
C SER A 200 4.75 -0.22 -15.80
N VAL A 201 4.03 -0.23 -14.68
CA VAL A 201 2.80 0.53 -14.45
C VAL A 201 3.16 1.72 -13.56
N SER A 202 2.64 2.89 -13.89
CA SER A 202 2.79 4.12 -13.10
C SER A 202 1.42 4.74 -12.85
N PRO A 203 1.15 5.23 -11.63
CA PRO A 203 -0.07 5.96 -11.36
C PRO A 203 -0.01 7.35 -12.01
N LEU A 204 -1.13 7.77 -12.59
CA LEU A 204 -1.41 9.13 -13.02
C LEU A 204 -2.50 9.71 -12.11
N THR A 205 -2.19 10.83 -11.47
CA THR A 205 -3.16 11.55 -10.63
C THR A 205 -4.02 12.46 -11.49
N ILE A 206 -5.34 12.27 -11.46
CA ILE A 206 -6.33 13.14 -12.07
C ILE A 206 -7.10 13.80 -10.93
N THR A 207 -7.09 15.12 -10.89
CA THR A 207 -7.82 15.92 -9.90
C THR A 207 -8.96 16.66 -10.58
N THR A 208 -10.17 16.50 -10.04
CA THR A 208 -11.37 17.21 -10.53
C THR A 208 -11.99 18.01 -9.40
N PRO A 209 -12.20 19.33 -9.56
CA PRO A 209 -12.87 20.14 -8.56
C PRO A 209 -14.36 19.78 -8.50
N VAL A 210 -14.89 19.66 -7.28
CA VAL A 210 -16.30 19.36 -7.00
C VAL A 210 -16.84 20.32 -5.95
N ASP A 211 -18.16 20.53 -5.93
CA ASP A 211 -18.79 21.42 -4.95
C ASP A 211 -19.13 20.71 -3.63
N GLN A 212 -19.17 19.38 -3.68
CA GLN A 212 -19.52 18.50 -2.56
C GLN A 212 -18.67 17.24 -2.61
N VAL A 213 -18.24 16.76 -1.45
CA VAL A 213 -17.46 15.52 -1.31
C VAL A 213 -18.16 14.54 -0.38
N LEU A 214 -17.89 13.26 -0.59
CA LEU A 214 -18.25 12.20 0.34
C LEU A 214 -17.64 12.44 1.71
N PHE A 215 -18.35 12.03 2.76
CA PHE A 215 -17.83 12.04 4.13
C PHE A 215 -17.53 10.60 4.56
N PRO A 216 -16.39 10.34 5.21
CA PRO A 216 -16.03 8.99 5.66
C PRO A 216 -16.93 8.53 6.81
N ASP A 217 -17.03 7.22 6.98
CA ASP A 217 -17.58 6.65 8.19
C ASP A 217 -16.53 6.75 9.31
N ILE A 218 -16.96 6.93 10.55
CA ILE A 218 -16.04 7.14 11.67
C ILE A 218 -16.38 6.21 12.82
N ARG A 219 -15.35 5.62 13.40
CA ARG A 219 -15.44 4.89 14.67
C ARG A 219 -14.67 5.67 15.74
N PHE A 220 -15.33 5.96 16.85
CA PHE A 220 -14.71 6.49 18.05
C PHE A 220 -14.64 5.38 19.10
N CYS A 221 -13.46 5.14 19.64
CA CYS A 221 -13.20 4.22 20.74
C CYS A 221 -12.72 5.04 21.91
N ILE A 222 -13.53 5.16 22.95
CA ILE A 222 -13.24 5.97 24.13
C ILE A 222 -12.77 5.02 25.24
N ASP A 223 -11.71 5.42 25.93
CA ASP A 223 -11.21 4.72 27.13
C ASP A 223 -12.08 5.06 28.35
N ASP A 224 -13.26 4.45 28.37
CA ASP A 224 -14.26 4.58 29.41
C ASP A 224 -15.10 3.31 29.54
N ASP A 225 -15.69 3.14 30.73
CA ASP A 225 -16.60 2.03 30.97
C ASP A 225 -17.76 2.10 29.95
N PRO A 226 -18.11 1.02 29.23
CA PRO A 226 -19.29 0.98 28.38
C PRO A 226 -20.62 1.20 29.13
N GLN A 227 -20.64 1.24 30.46
CA GLN A 227 -21.80 1.72 31.23
C GLN A 227 -21.72 3.21 31.60
N SER A 228 -20.58 3.87 31.37
CA SER A 228 -20.44 5.30 31.59
C SER A 228 -21.27 6.13 30.61
N SER A 229 -21.65 7.33 31.05
CA SER A 229 -22.43 8.31 30.30
C SER A 229 -21.55 9.21 29.44
N SER A 230 -20.58 8.64 28.71
CA SER A 230 -19.97 9.39 27.61
C SER A 230 -20.99 9.70 26.54
N TYR A 231 -20.81 10.83 25.89
CA TYR A 231 -21.71 11.30 24.85
C TYR A 231 -20.91 12.01 23.78
N ILE A 232 -21.17 11.68 22.53
CA ILE A 232 -20.57 12.35 21.38
C ILE A 232 -21.69 13.12 20.71
N ALA A 233 -21.51 14.40 20.43
CA ALA A 233 -22.39 15.16 19.54
C ALA A 233 -21.66 15.49 18.25
N CYS A 234 -22.40 15.77 17.18
CA CYS A 234 -21.82 16.40 16.01
C CYS A 234 -22.60 17.62 15.55
N GLN A 235 -21.86 18.53 14.92
CA GLN A 235 -22.36 19.78 14.40
C GLN A 235 -21.69 20.05 13.06
N SER A 236 -22.47 20.51 12.09
CA SER A 236 -21.95 21.01 10.81
C SER A 236 -22.72 22.26 10.41
N ASP A 237 -22.43 22.80 9.23
CA ASP A 237 -23.21 23.91 8.67
C ASP A 237 -24.65 23.51 8.28
N THR A 238 -24.94 22.22 8.23
CA THR A 238 -26.25 21.64 7.88
C THR A 238 -26.86 20.80 9.01
N LEU A 239 -26.04 20.33 9.95
CA LEU A 239 -26.44 19.51 11.09
C LEU A 239 -26.35 20.31 12.38
N THR A 240 -27.42 20.31 13.15
CA THR A 240 -27.43 20.80 14.53
C THR A 240 -26.98 19.70 15.51
N PHE A 241 -26.73 20.09 16.75
CA PHE A 241 -26.13 19.25 17.80
C PHE A 241 -26.82 17.89 18.00
N ASP A 242 -28.15 17.85 17.90
CA ASP A 242 -28.95 16.63 18.11
C ASP A 242 -29.31 15.90 16.80
N ASP A 243 -29.09 16.53 15.64
CA ASP A 243 -29.49 15.96 14.36
C ASP A 243 -28.76 14.65 14.06
N CYS A 244 -27.50 14.53 14.47
CA CYS A 244 -26.73 13.33 14.27
C CYS A 244 -27.35 12.08 14.94
N PHE A 245 -27.94 12.25 16.12
CA PHE A 245 -28.67 11.17 16.79
C PHE A 245 -30.05 10.96 16.19
N ASN A 246 -30.80 12.05 15.97
CA ASN A 246 -32.17 11.97 15.46
C ASN A 246 -32.24 11.38 14.04
N LEU A 247 -31.20 11.61 13.23
CA LEU A 247 -31.05 11.03 11.89
C LEU A 247 -30.44 9.61 11.90
N GLY A 248 -30.06 9.09 13.08
CA GLY A 248 -29.44 7.77 13.21
C GLY A 248 -28.02 7.69 12.62
N PHE A 249 -27.35 8.83 12.46
CA PHE A 249 -25.97 8.85 11.96
C PHE A 249 -24.99 8.45 13.06
N LEU A 250 -25.31 8.72 14.32
CA LEU A 250 -24.45 8.42 15.45
C LEU A 250 -25.12 7.43 16.39
N GLU A 251 -24.47 6.30 16.63
CA GLU A 251 -25.00 5.21 17.47
C GLU A 251 -23.89 4.56 18.30
N ARG A 252 -24.26 4.00 19.44
CA ARG A 252 -23.33 3.22 20.27
C ARG A 252 -23.22 1.79 19.75
N ALA A 253 -21.99 1.28 19.63
CA ALA A 253 -21.76 -0.08 19.15
C ALA A 253 -22.17 -1.11 20.21
N ASN A 254 -22.65 -2.27 19.76
CA ASN A 254 -23.00 -3.38 20.64
C ASN A 254 -21.77 -4.23 20.97
N MET A 255 -21.21 -4.02 22.17
CA MET A 255 -20.02 -4.71 22.65
C MET A 255 -20.18 -6.21 22.90
N SER A 256 -21.41 -6.74 22.88
CA SER A 256 -21.64 -8.18 22.96
C SER A 256 -21.29 -8.91 21.66
N LYS A 257 -21.17 -8.20 20.53
CA LYS A 257 -20.86 -8.81 19.22
C LYS A 257 -19.36 -8.84 18.91
N HIS A 258 -18.65 -7.76 19.24
CA HIS A 258 -17.22 -7.63 19.02
C HIS A 258 -16.63 -6.66 20.02
N TYR A 259 -15.45 -6.99 20.55
CA TYR A 259 -14.74 -6.18 21.53
C TYR A 259 -13.38 -5.80 20.95
N PRO A 260 -13.25 -4.63 20.30
CA PRO A 260 -11.97 -4.17 19.77
C PRO A 260 -10.98 -3.94 20.92
N PHE A 261 -9.70 -4.02 20.61
CA PHE A 261 -8.64 -3.70 21.56
C PHE A 261 -7.84 -2.51 21.01
N PHE A 262 -7.37 -1.64 21.91
CA PHE A 262 -6.35 -0.67 21.54
C PHE A 262 -5.34 -0.48 22.66
N VAL A 263 -4.06 -0.41 22.27
CA VAL A 263 -2.90 -0.50 23.17
C VAL A 263 -2.85 0.67 24.17
N ASP A 264 -3.37 1.82 23.77
CA ASP A 264 -3.35 3.06 24.55
C ASP A 264 -4.51 3.19 25.57
N SER A 265 -5.34 2.15 25.77
CA SER A 265 -6.38 2.16 26.81
C SER A 265 -5.77 2.05 28.21
N THR A 266 -6.17 2.95 29.10
CA THR A 266 -5.76 2.98 30.51
C THR A 266 -6.71 2.22 31.43
N THR A 267 -7.97 2.02 31.02
CA THR A 267 -9.03 1.46 31.89
C THR A 267 -9.42 0.01 31.58
N GLU A 268 -8.82 -0.62 30.56
CA GLU A 268 -9.17 -1.97 30.04
C GLU A 268 -10.63 -2.13 29.57
N GLN A 269 -11.45 -1.09 29.75
CA GLN A 269 -12.83 -0.96 29.32
C GLN A 269 -12.96 0.17 28.31
N THR A 270 -13.65 -0.10 27.21
CA THR A 270 -13.74 0.84 26.10
C THR A 270 -15.17 0.93 25.58
N SER A 271 -15.67 2.14 25.40
CA SER A 271 -16.95 2.38 24.73
C SER A 271 -16.73 2.79 23.27
N TYR A 272 -17.65 2.35 22.40
CA TYR A 272 -17.52 2.54 20.97
C TYR A 272 -18.74 3.25 20.41
N TRP A 273 -18.47 4.25 19.58
CA TRP A 273 -19.46 5.03 18.87
C TRP A 273 -19.19 4.95 17.38
N LEU A 274 -20.24 4.73 16.61
CA LEU A 274 -20.20 4.61 15.16
C LEU A 274 -20.92 5.81 14.57
N PHE A 275 -20.20 6.61 13.78
CA PHE A 275 -20.79 7.62 12.91
C PHE A 275 -20.89 7.04 11.50
N THR A 276 -22.10 6.67 11.11
CA THR A 276 -22.44 6.05 9.83
C THR A 276 -23.50 6.89 9.13
N PRO A 277 -23.11 7.96 8.42
CA PRO A 277 -24.06 8.80 7.70
C PRO A 277 -24.67 8.03 6.51
N SER A 278 -25.81 8.50 5.99
CA SER A 278 -26.46 7.90 4.82
C SER A 278 -25.55 7.91 3.58
N GLU A 279 -25.74 6.98 2.63
CA GLU A 279 -24.93 6.88 1.40
C GLU A 279 -24.91 8.15 0.52
N GLU A 280 -25.92 9.01 0.66
CA GLU A 280 -26.05 10.27 -0.06
C GLU A 280 -25.49 11.47 0.71
N PHE A 281 -24.99 11.27 1.92
CA PHE A 281 -24.48 12.36 2.74
C PHE A 281 -23.21 12.93 2.13
N ARG A 282 -23.20 14.23 1.88
CA ARG A 282 -22.06 14.96 1.31
C ARG A 282 -21.79 16.22 2.11
N VAL A 283 -20.52 16.54 2.24
CA VAL A 283 -20.08 17.81 2.80
C VAL A 283 -19.89 18.81 1.66
N SER A 284 -20.60 19.93 1.74
CA SER A 284 -20.59 20.99 0.73
C SER A 284 -19.88 22.25 1.21
N LYS A 285 -19.26 22.99 0.30
CA LYS A 285 -18.72 24.33 0.59
C LYS A 285 -19.84 25.39 0.55
N LYS A 286 -19.99 26.21 1.59
CA LYS A 286 -20.88 27.39 1.56
C LYS A 286 -20.14 28.65 1.10
N LEU A 287 -20.87 29.59 0.50
CA LEU A 287 -20.36 30.85 -0.08
C LEU A 287 -19.51 31.72 0.89
N HIS A 288 -19.66 31.53 2.21
CA HIS A 288 -18.98 32.30 3.26
C HIS A 288 -18.12 31.43 4.21
N SER A 289 -17.98 30.13 3.93
CA SER A 289 -17.13 29.21 4.70
C SER A 289 -16.07 28.63 3.76
N SER A 290 -14.80 28.66 4.18
CA SER A 290 -13.68 28.22 3.33
C SER A 290 -13.67 26.71 3.08
N VAL A 291 -14.16 25.91 4.03
CA VAL A 291 -14.12 24.45 4.01
C VAL A 291 -15.37 23.88 4.69
N GLY A 292 -16.05 22.93 4.06
CA GLY A 292 -17.11 22.18 4.72
C GLY A 292 -16.51 21.24 5.77
N ARG A 293 -17.00 21.30 7.02
CA ARG A 293 -16.48 20.52 8.14
C ARG A 293 -17.60 19.94 8.98
N ILE A 294 -17.30 18.84 9.66
CA ILE A 294 -18.12 18.30 10.74
C ILE A 294 -17.29 18.34 12.01
N LYS A 295 -17.83 19.02 13.02
CA LYS A 295 -17.25 19.13 14.35
C LYS A 295 -17.90 18.10 15.25
N PHE A 296 -17.10 17.20 15.80
CA PHE A 296 -17.50 16.29 16.87
C PHE A 296 -17.14 16.88 18.22
N ILE A 297 -18.05 16.75 19.18
CA ILE A 297 -17.90 17.23 20.55
C ILE A 297 -18.07 16.04 21.47
N ILE A 298 -17.02 15.68 22.20
CA ILE A 298 -17.01 14.50 23.06
C ILE A 298 -17.07 14.96 24.52
N TYR A 299 -18.07 14.46 25.22
CA TYR A 299 -18.37 14.68 26.62
C TYR A 299 -18.04 13.39 27.37
N LEU A 300 -17.15 13.46 28.35
CA LEU A 300 -16.89 12.36 29.26
C LEU A 300 -17.49 12.72 30.60
N ALA A 301 -18.54 12.01 31.01
CA ALA A 301 -19.07 12.19 32.35
C ALA A 301 -18.05 11.68 33.36
N GLU A 302 -17.59 12.57 34.24
CA GLU A 302 -16.85 12.17 35.42
C GLU A 302 -17.83 11.43 36.34
N HIS A 303 -17.51 10.20 36.72
CA HIS A 303 -18.12 9.62 37.90
C HIS A 303 -17.60 10.45 39.07
N GLU A 304 -18.43 11.32 39.64
CA GLU A 304 -18.21 11.83 40.99
C GLU A 304 -18.21 10.60 41.92
N GLU A 305 -17.05 9.94 42.05
CA GLU A 305 -16.78 9.23 43.28
C GLU A 305 -16.91 10.29 44.37
N ASN A 306 -17.81 10.06 45.34
CA ASN A 306 -17.91 10.84 46.56
C ASN A 306 -16.54 10.82 47.26
N ILE A 307 -15.65 11.72 46.87
CA ILE A 307 -14.42 11.99 47.59
C ILE A 307 -14.87 12.64 48.89
N ASP A 308 -14.75 11.90 50.00
CA ASP A 308 -14.98 12.40 51.35
C ASP A 308 -14.14 13.67 51.58
N ILE A 309 -14.78 14.84 51.45
CA ILE A 309 -14.17 16.17 51.61
C ILE A 309 -13.95 16.49 53.09
N SER A 310 -13.43 15.55 53.88
CA SER A 310 -13.09 15.82 55.29
C SER A 310 -11.59 16.01 55.52
N ASN A 311 -10.71 15.62 54.60
CA ASN A 311 -9.25 15.78 54.79
C ASN A 311 -8.49 15.86 53.46
N GLN A 312 -8.44 17.03 52.79
CA GLN A 312 -7.36 17.27 51.80
C GLN A 312 -7.11 18.76 51.53
N THR A 313 -6.07 19.27 52.18
CA THR A 313 -5.35 20.50 51.78
C THR A 313 -4.35 20.16 50.68
N THR A 314 -4.82 19.90 49.46
CA THR A 314 -4.03 19.99 48.22
C THR A 314 -5.02 20.03 47.06
N LEU A 315 -5.41 21.23 46.64
CA LEU A 315 -6.25 21.48 45.47
C LEU A 315 -5.40 21.26 44.20
N GLY A 316 -5.11 19.99 43.87
CA GLY A 316 -4.64 19.60 42.56
C GLY A 316 -5.85 19.09 41.78
N SER A 317 -6.26 19.81 40.74
CA SER A 317 -7.27 19.31 39.80
C SER A 317 -6.80 17.98 39.21
N HIS A 318 -7.37 16.87 39.66
CA HIS A 318 -7.17 15.57 39.04
C HIS A 318 -7.87 15.59 37.66
N GLN A 319 -7.21 16.18 36.66
CA GLN A 319 -7.67 16.09 35.27
C GLN A 319 -7.51 14.64 34.83
N VAL A 320 -8.63 13.93 34.64
CA VAL A 320 -8.62 12.56 34.12
C VAL A 320 -8.23 12.61 32.65
N LYS A 321 -6.99 12.26 32.35
CA LYS A 321 -6.52 12.08 30.97
C LYS A 321 -7.05 10.74 30.47
N LYS A 322 -7.89 10.79 29.44
CA LYS A 322 -8.40 9.60 28.75
C LYS A 322 -7.96 9.63 27.30
N ASN A 323 -7.79 8.46 26.70
CA ASN A 323 -7.44 8.35 25.28
C ASN A 323 -8.70 8.04 24.47
N ILE A 324 -8.81 8.68 23.32
CA ILE A 324 -9.90 8.54 22.36
C ILE A 324 -9.25 8.13 21.03
N ASN A 325 -9.54 6.92 20.58
CA ASN A 325 -9.09 6.46 19.28
C ASN A 325 -10.15 6.77 18.23
N VAL A 326 -9.74 7.42 17.15
CA VAL A 326 -10.60 7.80 16.04
C VAL A 326 -10.10 7.11 14.79
N GLU A 327 -10.95 6.29 14.19
CA GLU A 327 -10.66 5.61 12.93
C GLU A 327 -11.62 6.12 11.86
N LEU A 328 -11.07 6.56 10.73
CA LEU A 328 -11.84 6.99 9.58
C LEU A 328 -11.80 5.89 8.53
N LEU A 329 -12.99 5.48 8.07
CA LEU A 329 -13.16 4.39 7.12
C LEU A 329 -13.66 4.94 5.77
N PRO A 330 -13.17 4.38 4.64
CA PRO A 330 -13.68 4.74 3.33
C PRO A 330 -15.19 4.48 3.27
N HIS A 331 -15.93 5.43 2.70
CA HIS A 331 -17.37 5.32 2.57
C HIS A 331 -17.76 4.07 1.77
N GLY A 332 -18.75 3.32 2.25
CA GLY A 332 -19.18 2.07 1.63
C GLY A 332 -18.17 0.93 1.71
N LYS A 333 -17.12 1.01 2.54
CA LYS A 333 -16.24 -0.10 2.91
C LYS A 333 -16.09 -0.17 4.43
N ASN A 334 -17.22 -0.24 5.14
CA ASN A 334 -17.24 -0.17 6.59
C ASN A 334 -17.49 -1.55 7.23
N PRO A 335 -16.46 -2.23 7.77
CA PRO A 335 -16.63 -3.52 8.44
C PRO A 335 -17.50 -3.45 9.70
N ASN A 336 -17.62 -2.29 10.34
CA ASN A 336 -18.45 -2.13 11.54
C ASN A 336 -19.94 -2.32 11.24
N LEU A 337 -20.39 -2.02 10.01
CA LEU A 337 -21.78 -2.25 9.59
C LEU A 337 -22.10 -3.75 9.55
N ILE A 338 -21.16 -4.59 9.13
CA ILE A 338 -21.33 -6.04 9.14
C ILE A 338 -21.28 -6.57 10.58
N VAL A 339 -20.22 -6.21 11.32
CA VAL A 339 -19.94 -6.81 12.64
C VAL A 339 -20.95 -6.37 13.71
N PHE A 340 -21.31 -5.09 13.75
CA PHE A 340 -22.19 -4.57 14.79
C PHE A 340 -23.66 -4.53 14.36
N LYS A 341 -23.94 -4.25 13.08
CA LYS A 341 -25.31 -4.04 12.58
C LYS A 341 -25.86 -5.17 11.69
N ASP A 342 -25.06 -6.19 11.35
CA ASP A 342 -25.44 -7.26 10.41
C ASP A 342 -25.91 -6.72 9.03
N ILE A 343 -25.35 -5.58 8.59
CA ILE A 343 -25.65 -4.96 7.29
C ILE A 343 -24.56 -5.37 6.30
N ASP A 344 -24.97 -6.02 5.21
CA ASP A 344 -24.05 -6.46 4.15
C ASP A 344 -23.35 -5.27 3.47
N GLN A 345 -22.06 -5.45 3.16
CA GLN A 345 -21.25 -4.50 2.38
C GLN A 345 -20.67 -5.23 1.16
N PRO A 346 -21.27 -5.10 -0.04
CA PRO A 346 -20.85 -5.86 -1.23
C PRO A 346 -19.42 -5.57 -1.69
N SER A 347 -18.90 -4.42 -1.31
CA SER A 347 -17.55 -3.90 -1.61
C SER A 347 -16.46 -4.49 -0.71
N LEU A 348 -16.82 -5.20 0.37
CA LEU A 348 -15.91 -5.80 1.33
C LEU A 348 -15.95 -7.32 1.18
N SER A 349 -14.82 -7.91 0.79
CA SER A 349 -14.72 -9.36 0.69
C SER A 349 -14.69 -10.02 2.07
N PRO A 350 -15.13 -11.29 2.21
CA PRO A 350 -15.07 -12.01 3.48
C PRO A 350 -13.64 -12.14 4.04
N GLN A 351 -12.64 -12.21 3.16
CA GLN A 351 -11.24 -12.28 3.55
C GLN A 351 -10.76 -10.94 4.12
N GLU A 352 -11.09 -9.81 3.48
CA GLU A 352 -10.78 -8.48 4.01
C GLU A 352 -11.45 -8.26 5.38
N LEU A 353 -12.70 -8.69 5.54
CA LEU A 353 -13.40 -8.63 6.82
C LEU A 353 -12.68 -9.44 7.91
N TYR A 354 -12.28 -10.68 7.62
CA TYR A 354 -11.57 -11.54 8.58
C TYR A 354 -10.20 -10.94 8.96
N THR A 355 -9.48 -10.39 7.98
CA THR A 355 -8.23 -9.68 8.22
C THR A 355 -8.46 -8.44 9.09
N TRP A 356 -9.52 -7.67 8.84
CA TRP A 356 -9.86 -6.51 9.66
C TRP A 356 -10.17 -6.92 11.11
N ILE A 357 -11.02 -7.94 11.33
CA ILE A 357 -11.37 -8.42 12.68
C ILE A 357 -10.11 -8.81 13.46
N ASN A 358 -9.23 -9.61 12.85
CA ASN A 358 -7.99 -10.05 13.50
C ASN A 358 -7.06 -8.87 13.84
N ASN A 359 -6.95 -7.90 12.94
CA ASN A 359 -6.11 -6.73 13.17
C ASN A 359 -6.72 -5.80 14.23
N ASP A 360 -8.04 -5.75 14.33
CA ASP A 360 -8.77 -4.93 15.31
C ASP A 360 -8.66 -5.49 16.74
N TRP A 361 -8.46 -6.80 16.89
CA TRP A 361 -8.13 -7.42 18.18
C TRP A 361 -6.68 -7.21 18.61
N SER A 362 -5.78 -6.98 17.66
CA SER A 362 -4.34 -6.90 17.89
C SER A 362 -3.80 -5.49 17.76
N ASP A 363 -4.67 -4.51 17.49
CA ASP A 363 -4.32 -3.12 17.21
C ASP A 363 -3.24 -2.98 16.13
N LEU A 364 -3.23 -3.88 15.14
CA LEU A 364 -2.20 -3.95 14.10
C LEU A 364 -2.47 -3.00 12.92
N GLN A 365 -3.66 -2.41 12.82
CA GLN A 365 -3.99 -1.43 11.77
C GLN A 365 -3.65 -0.01 12.22
N SER A 366 -2.70 0.63 11.54
CA SER A 366 -2.27 2.01 11.78
C SER A 366 -2.75 3.01 10.71
N GLU A 367 -3.40 2.55 9.64
CA GLU A 367 -3.86 3.44 8.57
C GLU A 367 -5.17 4.13 8.98
N ASN A 368 -5.19 5.47 8.91
CA ASN A 368 -6.34 6.32 9.24
C ASN A 368 -6.91 6.18 10.67
N LYS A 369 -6.11 5.65 11.61
CA LYS A 369 -6.43 5.53 13.03
C LYS A 369 -5.56 6.48 13.85
N TYR A 370 -6.16 7.21 14.78
CA TYR A 370 -5.52 8.27 15.54
C TYR A 370 -5.87 8.22 17.03
N THR A 371 -4.86 8.25 17.91
CA THR A 371 -5.06 8.43 19.35
C THR A 371 -5.08 9.91 19.71
N ILE A 372 -6.15 10.35 20.38
CA ILE A 372 -6.36 11.73 20.84
C ILE A 372 -6.55 11.71 22.36
N THR A 373 -5.75 12.50 23.08
CA THR A 373 -5.90 12.62 24.55
C THR A 373 -6.98 13.64 24.89
N TYR A 374 -7.86 13.30 25.82
CA TYR A 374 -8.88 14.18 26.40
C TYR A 374 -8.34 14.97 27.60
N PRO A 375 -8.74 16.25 27.80
CA PRO A 375 -9.46 17.11 26.85
C PRO A 375 -8.50 17.69 25.78
N SER A 376 -8.97 17.84 24.54
CA SER A 376 -8.14 18.42 23.46
C SER A 376 -8.95 19.01 22.31
N ILE A 377 -8.25 19.77 21.46
CA ILE A 377 -8.76 20.26 20.18
C ILE A 377 -7.90 19.65 19.08
N SER A 378 -8.54 18.83 18.26
CA SER A 378 -7.94 18.12 17.15
C SER A 378 -8.69 18.41 15.87
N SER A 379 -7.99 18.29 14.76
CA SER A 379 -8.56 18.42 13.44
C SER A 379 -7.99 17.33 12.54
N ILE A 380 -8.85 16.61 11.84
CA ILE A 380 -8.48 15.52 10.93
C ILE A 380 -8.88 15.95 9.54
N SER A 381 -7.89 16.06 8.67
CA SER A 381 -8.15 16.23 7.25
C SER A 381 -8.29 14.86 6.58
N TYR A 382 -9.20 14.73 5.62
CA TYR A 382 -9.40 13.51 4.87
C TYR A 382 -9.44 13.76 3.37
N GLN A 383 -9.10 12.76 2.59
CA GLN A 383 -9.16 12.82 1.14
C GLN A 383 -9.56 11.45 0.60
N HIS A 384 -10.69 11.40 -0.12
CA HIS A 384 -11.07 10.22 -0.88
C HIS A 384 -10.22 10.14 -2.14
N GLN A 385 -9.69 8.95 -2.40
CA GLN A 385 -8.90 8.65 -3.58
C GLN A 385 -9.46 7.38 -4.23
N THR A 386 -9.90 7.47 -5.48
CA THR A 386 -10.28 6.29 -6.25
C THR A 386 -9.06 5.78 -6.99
N HIS A 387 -8.52 4.64 -6.57
CA HIS A 387 -7.43 3.98 -7.28
C HIS A 387 -8.00 3.03 -8.32
N ARG A 388 -7.77 3.34 -9.60
CA ARG A 388 -8.07 2.50 -10.75
C ARG A 388 -6.86 1.64 -11.09
N TYR A 389 -6.90 0.39 -10.67
CA TYR A 389 -5.89 -0.61 -10.98
C TYR A 389 -6.07 -1.15 -12.39
N ILE A 390 -4.97 -1.26 -13.12
CA ILE A 390 -4.99 -1.91 -14.41
C ILE A 390 -5.12 -3.43 -14.23
N THR A 391 -6.08 -4.03 -14.92
CA THR A 391 -6.29 -5.49 -14.85
C THR A 391 -5.20 -6.25 -15.60
N ASP A 392 -4.97 -7.53 -15.28
CA ASP A 392 -4.06 -8.39 -16.05
C ASP A 392 -4.75 -8.92 -17.32
N ASN A 393 -5.12 -7.98 -18.21
CA ASN A 393 -5.75 -8.28 -19.48
C ASN A 393 -4.83 -7.85 -20.62
N GLY A 394 -4.63 -8.71 -21.62
CA GLY A 394 -3.81 -8.42 -22.81
C GLY A 394 -4.25 -7.16 -23.57
N TRP A 395 -5.53 -6.78 -23.49
CA TRP A 395 -6.04 -5.52 -24.05
C TRP A 395 -5.34 -4.29 -23.48
N ASN A 396 -4.89 -4.35 -22.23
CA ASN A 396 -4.21 -3.24 -21.56
C ASN A 396 -2.82 -2.94 -22.16
N ASN A 397 -2.25 -3.89 -22.92
CA ASN A 397 -1.01 -3.70 -23.67
C ASN A 397 -1.20 -2.86 -24.93
N ILE A 398 -2.42 -2.79 -25.47
CA ILE A 398 -2.68 -2.08 -26.73
C ILE A 398 -2.61 -0.57 -26.52
N GLY A 399 -3.18 -0.08 -25.42
CA GLY A 399 -3.09 1.33 -25.00
C GLY A 399 -4.32 2.18 -25.28
N PHE A 400 -5.33 1.66 -25.99
CA PHE A 400 -6.67 2.25 -26.04
C PHE A 400 -7.68 1.27 -25.42
N ALA A 401 -8.69 1.79 -24.73
CA ALA A 401 -9.69 1.02 -23.99
C ALA A 401 -9.10 0.10 -22.89
N GLN A 402 -8.25 0.66 -22.02
CA GLN A 402 -7.75 -0.05 -20.85
C GLN A 402 -8.90 -0.39 -19.89
N ILE A 403 -8.87 -1.60 -19.34
CA ILE A 403 -9.85 -2.14 -18.41
C ILE A 403 -9.30 -2.01 -16.99
N TYR A 404 -10.06 -1.33 -16.15
CA TYR A 404 -9.68 -1.02 -14.78
C TYR A 404 -10.59 -1.70 -13.76
N ASN A 405 -10.02 -1.98 -12.59
CA ASN A 405 -10.75 -2.24 -11.36
C ASN A 405 -10.59 -1.05 -10.43
N ASP A 406 -11.70 -0.55 -9.92
CA ASP A 406 -11.71 0.64 -9.08
C ASP A 406 -11.74 0.22 -7.60
N SER A 407 -10.94 0.89 -6.77
CA SER A 407 -10.99 0.75 -5.32
C SER A 407 -11.02 2.14 -4.69
N LEU A 408 -11.91 2.32 -3.70
CA LEU A 408 -11.92 3.54 -2.91
C LEU A 408 -10.91 3.40 -1.76
N GLN A 409 -10.00 4.36 -1.70
CA GLN A 409 -9.02 4.53 -0.64
C GLN A 409 -9.29 5.84 0.08
N LEU A 410 -8.88 5.88 1.35
CA LEU A 410 -8.96 7.06 2.19
C LEU A 410 -7.56 7.39 2.69
N THR A 411 -7.14 8.63 2.50
CA THR A 411 -5.92 9.17 3.11
C THR A 411 -6.31 10.26 4.09
N THR A 412 -5.78 10.19 5.31
CA THR A 412 -6.09 11.15 6.36
C THR A 412 -4.83 11.74 6.96
N SER A 413 -4.95 12.93 7.57
CA SER A 413 -3.88 13.49 8.39
C SER A 413 -4.44 14.21 9.62
N LEU A 414 -3.86 13.92 10.78
CA LEU A 414 -4.23 14.51 12.06
C LEU A 414 -3.37 15.73 12.37
N HIS A 415 -4.01 16.81 12.78
CA HIS A 415 -3.38 17.95 13.42
C HIS A 415 -4.03 18.19 14.78
N THR A 416 -3.27 17.97 15.85
CA THR A 416 -3.71 18.17 17.23
C THR A 416 -3.01 19.38 17.83
N THR A 417 -3.79 20.26 18.44
CA THR A 417 -3.26 21.38 19.22
C THR A 417 -3.47 21.12 20.70
N ASN A 418 -2.38 21.01 21.46
CA ASN A 418 -2.43 20.84 22.92
C ASN A 418 -2.68 22.17 23.66
N GLN A 419 -3.30 23.16 23.00
CA GLN A 419 -3.67 24.40 23.68
C GLN A 419 -4.85 24.08 24.60
N MET A 420 -4.56 23.98 25.90
CA MET A 420 -5.57 23.97 26.95
C MET A 420 -6.36 25.28 26.88
N ILE A 421 -7.46 25.27 26.13
CA ILE A 421 -8.48 26.30 26.29
C ILE A 421 -9.19 25.93 27.59
N ARG A 422 -8.77 26.61 28.68
CA ARG A 422 -9.51 26.88 29.92
C ARG A 422 -10.61 25.87 30.31
N ASP A 423 -10.42 25.15 31.43
CA ASP A 423 -11.45 24.44 32.25
C ASP A 423 -12.54 23.62 31.55
N ASP A 424 -12.46 23.39 30.24
CA ASP A 424 -13.50 22.74 29.46
C ASP A 424 -13.31 21.22 29.51
N LEU A 425 -14.31 20.52 30.08
CA LEU A 425 -14.46 19.06 30.12
C LEU A 425 -14.89 18.50 28.75
N TYR A 426 -14.30 18.97 27.65
CA TYR A 426 -14.73 18.59 26.30
C TYR A 426 -13.53 18.34 25.38
N THR A 427 -13.69 17.38 24.46
CA THR A 427 -12.80 17.24 23.30
C THR A 427 -13.52 17.65 22.03
N PHE A 428 -12.87 18.48 21.22
CA PHE A 428 -13.35 18.91 19.91
C PHE A 428 -12.53 18.25 18.81
N ILE A 429 -13.22 17.63 17.85
CA ILE A 429 -12.59 16.99 16.69
C ILE A 429 -13.24 17.53 15.41
N ASP A 430 -12.52 18.40 14.70
CA ASP A 430 -12.97 18.94 13.43
C ASP A 430 -12.52 18.04 12.27
N ILE A 431 -13.44 17.48 11.51
CA ILE A 431 -13.14 16.63 10.35
C ILE A 431 -13.52 17.35 9.07
N TYR A 432 -12.56 17.48 8.15
CA TYR A 432 -12.69 18.31 6.94
C TYR A 432 -11.89 17.75 5.75
N PRO A 433 -12.24 18.06 4.50
CA PRO A 433 -11.48 17.60 3.34
C PRO A 433 -10.11 18.31 3.22
N ALA A 434 -9.05 17.57 2.93
CA ALA A 434 -7.66 18.04 2.94
C ALA A 434 -7.33 19.04 1.82
N GLU A 435 -7.80 18.75 0.60
CA GLU A 435 -7.72 19.67 -0.54
C GLU A 435 -9.11 20.25 -0.84
N ASN A 436 -9.17 21.49 -1.35
CA ASN A 436 -10.42 22.25 -1.57
C ASN A 436 -11.44 21.50 -2.46
N MET A 437 -12.24 20.61 -1.84
CA MET A 437 -13.31 19.84 -2.47
C MET A 437 -12.89 19.27 -3.83
N VAL A 438 -11.94 18.34 -3.82
CA VAL A 438 -11.46 17.68 -5.05
C VAL A 438 -11.72 16.20 -4.98
N ASP A 439 -12.14 15.64 -6.11
CA ASP A 439 -12.13 14.21 -6.34
C ASP A 439 -10.79 13.84 -6.98
N ILE A 440 -10.09 12.88 -6.35
CA ILE A 440 -8.79 12.39 -6.81
C ILE A 440 -8.98 10.98 -7.37
N ILE A 441 -8.57 10.81 -8.63
CA ILE A 441 -8.52 9.50 -9.28
C ILE A 441 -7.04 9.18 -9.56
N LEU A 442 -6.53 8.15 -8.90
CA LEU A 442 -5.22 7.58 -9.18
C LEU A 442 -5.42 6.50 -10.24
N GLN A 443 -4.99 6.76 -11.46
CA GLN A 443 -5.18 5.84 -12.58
C GLN A 443 -3.86 5.20 -12.99
N ASP A 444 -3.78 3.89 -12.83
CA ASP A 444 -2.63 3.11 -13.30
C ASP A 444 -2.53 3.16 -14.83
N LYS A 445 -1.35 3.49 -15.34
CA LYS A 445 -1.06 3.46 -16.78
C LYS A 445 0.24 2.72 -17.05
N LYS A 446 0.23 1.87 -18.09
CA LYS A 446 1.47 1.33 -18.65
C LYS A 446 2.27 2.44 -19.30
N MET A 447 3.57 2.49 -19.01
CA MET A 447 4.49 3.45 -19.63
C MET A 447 4.61 3.25 -21.15
N TYR A 448 4.60 1.99 -21.60
CA TYR A 448 4.66 1.63 -23.01
C TYR A 448 3.46 0.79 -23.43
N THR A 449 2.90 1.12 -24.59
CA THR A 449 1.75 0.44 -25.21
C THR A 449 2.02 0.16 -26.68
N PHE A 450 1.30 -0.77 -27.30
CA PHE A 450 1.46 -1.05 -28.73
C PHE A 450 1.20 0.18 -29.60
N VAL A 451 0.25 1.04 -29.24
CA VAL A 451 0.01 2.30 -29.95
C VAL A 451 1.26 3.18 -29.95
N THR A 452 1.88 3.37 -28.79
CA THR A 452 3.13 4.15 -28.70
C THR A 452 4.26 3.51 -29.50
N VAL A 453 4.37 2.18 -29.47
CA VAL A 453 5.39 1.44 -30.19
C VAL A 453 5.20 1.46 -31.70
N ILE A 454 3.97 1.39 -32.21
CA ILE A 454 3.70 1.53 -33.66
C ILE A 454 4.18 2.88 -34.16
N GLY A 455 3.98 3.95 -33.37
CA GLY A 455 4.51 5.28 -33.67
C GLY A 455 6.04 5.26 -33.79
N PHE A 456 6.74 4.62 -32.85
CA PHE A 456 8.19 4.50 -32.90
C PHE A 456 8.71 3.63 -34.05
N ILE A 457 8.06 2.49 -34.33
CA ILE A 457 8.39 1.61 -35.46
C ILE A 457 8.23 2.37 -36.78
N GLY A 458 7.14 3.13 -36.94
CA GLY A 458 6.91 3.96 -38.13
C GLY A 458 7.98 5.05 -38.29
N GLY A 459 8.34 5.73 -37.18
CA GLY A 459 9.41 6.73 -37.18
C GLY A 459 10.77 6.15 -37.56
N LEU A 460 11.14 4.99 -37.01
CA LEU A 460 12.38 4.31 -37.35
C LEU A 460 12.39 3.83 -38.80
N LEU A 461 11.29 3.24 -39.29
CA LEU A 461 11.19 2.82 -40.68
C LEU A 461 11.41 4.00 -41.63
N SER A 462 10.77 5.14 -41.36
CA SER A 462 10.96 6.36 -42.15
C SER A 462 12.42 6.84 -42.13
N LEU A 463 13.09 6.77 -40.97
CA LEU A 463 14.51 7.13 -40.84
C LEU A 463 15.39 6.19 -41.67
N LEU A 464 15.17 4.88 -41.60
CA LEU A 464 15.95 3.88 -42.33
C LEU A 464 15.78 4.02 -43.84
N VAL A 465 14.55 4.27 -44.31
CA VAL A 465 14.26 4.53 -45.73
C VAL A 465 14.92 5.83 -46.20
N ALA A 466 14.87 6.89 -45.39
CA ALA A 466 15.54 8.15 -45.70
C ALA A 466 17.06 7.96 -45.80
N LEU A 467 17.66 7.19 -44.89
CA LEU A 467 19.10 6.89 -44.88
C LEU A 467 19.51 6.05 -46.11
N ASP A 468 18.73 5.03 -46.47
CA ASP A 468 18.94 4.26 -47.71
C ASP A 468 18.87 5.18 -48.95
N SER A 469 17.90 6.10 -48.96
CA SER A 469 17.70 7.07 -50.03
C SER A 469 18.83 8.09 -50.15
N ILE A 470 19.42 8.53 -49.02
CA ILE A 470 20.55 9.46 -48.99
C ILE A 470 21.84 8.76 -49.47
N LEU A 471 22.07 7.52 -49.04
CA LEU A 471 23.29 6.78 -49.36
C LEU A 471 23.32 6.30 -50.82
N PHE A 472 22.18 5.84 -51.35
CA PHE A 472 22.13 5.17 -52.67
C PHE A 472 21.25 5.87 -53.72
N GLY A 473 20.64 6.99 -53.34
CA GLY A 473 19.75 7.78 -54.18
C GLY A 473 18.37 7.14 -54.39
N PHE A 474 17.33 7.97 -54.42
CA PHE A 474 15.99 7.54 -54.83
C PHE A 474 15.85 7.69 -56.36
N ARG A 475 15.77 6.58 -57.10
CA ARG A 475 15.35 6.59 -58.51
C ARG A 475 14.01 5.87 -58.64
N PRO A 476 12.92 6.55 -59.00
CA PRO A 476 11.69 5.87 -59.38
C PRO A 476 12.02 4.96 -60.57
N ARG A 477 11.58 3.70 -60.50
CA ARG A 477 11.59 2.86 -61.71
C ARG A 477 10.65 3.53 -62.69
N SER A 478 11.15 3.90 -63.88
CA SER A 478 10.23 4.25 -64.95
C SER A 478 9.38 3.02 -65.23
N PRO A 479 8.05 3.18 -65.42
CA PRO A 479 7.17 2.07 -65.78
C PRO A 479 7.63 1.36 -67.06
#